data_AF-A0A914PG32-F1
#
_entry.id   AF-A0A914PG32-F1
#
_cell.length_a   1.000
_cell.length_b   1.000
_cell.length_c   1.000
_cell.angle_alpha   90.00
_cell.angle_beta   90.00
_cell.angle_gamma   90.00
#
_symmetry.space_group_name_H-M   'P 1'
#
loop_
_entity.id
_entity.type
_entity.pdbx_description
1 polymer ?
#
loop_
_entity_poly.entity_id
_entity_poly.type
_entity_poly.pdbx_seq_one_letter_code
_entity_poly.pdbx_strand_id
1 'polypeptide(L)'
;MYRMLFVFPLELIQRDTVREMVRRVAILDPKHPHYILSESFIERFRTASIEEVCNILIYRVSNASNYKHQPPEYCCRDWRFAEMSPGAAVLTGANIELMIGKYSPEEFVDAFMKCAFERPMEKPYEILNTISLILTTLPSHFQEYYIQKQLDIIEFSELTAEDDDPKKMLETFSKNSYTASENRPLAALALLHGFLQHCPVVSFFF
;
A
#
# COMPACT_ATOMS: atom_id res chain seq x y z
N MET A 1 -4.83 15.39 9.83
CA MET A 1 -3.66 15.49 8.91
C MET A 1 -3.90 14.73 7.61
N TYR A 2 -4.12 13.41 7.66
CA TYR A 2 -4.38 12.58 6.48
C TYR A 2 -5.41 13.17 5.50
N ARG A 3 -6.63 13.52 5.97
CA ARG A 3 -7.68 14.09 5.10
C ARG A 3 -7.27 15.37 4.38
N MET A 4 -6.48 16.21 5.04
CA MET A 4 -6.00 17.46 4.45
C MET A 4 -5.02 17.15 3.32
N LEU A 5 -4.08 16.23 3.54
CA LEU A 5 -3.16 15.78 2.50
C LEU A 5 -3.88 15.07 1.36
N PHE A 6 -4.89 14.24 1.68
CA PHE A 6 -5.64 13.49 0.67
C PHE A 6 -6.36 14.39 -0.34
N VAL A 7 -6.85 15.55 0.09
CA VAL A 7 -7.64 16.48 -0.75
C VAL A 7 -6.76 17.53 -1.43
N PHE A 8 -5.54 17.76 -0.96
CA PHE A 8 -4.67 18.78 -1.54
C PHE A 8 -4.11 18.31 -2.89
N PRO A 9 -3.89 19.25 -3.83
CA PRO A 9 -3.17 18.94 -5.07
C PRO A 9 -1.77 18.41 -4.76
N LEU A 10 -1.29 17.47 -5.57
CA LEU A 10 0.02 16.82 -5.38
C LEU A 10 1.16 17.85 -5.33
N GLU A 11 1.07 18.89 -6.15
CA GLU A 11 2.05 19.99 -6.23
C GLU A 11 2.13 20.79 -4.93
N LEU A 12 1.04 20.84 -4.16
CA LEU A 12 1.01 21.49 -2.86
C LEU A 12 1.62 20.59 -1.78
N ILE A 13 1.28 19.29 -1.79
CA ILE A 13 1.78 18.30 -0.82
C ILE A 13 3.30 18.13 -0.94
N GLN A 14 3.84 18.16 -2.16
CA GLN A 14 5.26 18.00 -2.44
C GLN A 14 6.11 19.22 -2.06
N ARG A 15 5.51 20.35 -1.65
CA ARG A 15 6.28 21.51 -1.19
C ARG A 15 6.99 21.21 0.12
N ASP A 16 8.26 21.57 0.20
CA ASP A 16 9.08 21.36 1.40
C ASP A 16 8.46 21.96 2.67
N THR A 17 7.75 23.09 2.54
CA THR A 17 7.03 23.71 3.67
C THR A 17 5.93 22.80 4.22
N VAL A 18 5.18 22.11 3.36
CA VAL A 18 4.11 21.19 3.78
C VAL A 18 4.72 19.94 4.40
N ARG A 19 5.79 19.40 3.80
CA ARG A 19 6.55 18.26 4.36
C ARG A 19 7.08 18.58 5.76
N GLU A 20 7.72 19.73 5.94
CA GLU A 20 8.26 20.14 7.24
C GLU A 20 7.15 20.44 8.26
N MET A 21 6.02 21.00 7.85
CA MET A 21 4.85 21.18 8.71
C MET A 21 4.34 19.82 9.22
N VAL A 22 4.14 18.85 8.33
CA VAL A 22 3.67 17.50 8.71
C VAL A 22 4.67 16.83 9.66
N ARG A 23 5.97 16.93 9.37
CA ARG A 23 7.02 16.41 10.25
C ARG A 23 6.95 17.03 11.64
N ARG A 24 6.79 18.36 11.73
CA ARG A 24 6.64 19.05 13.01
C ARG A 24 5.38 18.62 13.74
N VAL A 25 4.23 18.56 13.07
CA VAL A 25 2.97 18.12 13.68
C VAL A 25 3.07 16.69 14.21
N ALA A 26 3.74 15.79 13.48
CA ALA A 26 3.94 14.42 13.93
C ALA A 26 4.88 14.28 15.14
N ILE A 27 5.85 15.19 15.28
CA ILE A 27 6.80 15.20 16.41
C ILE A 27 6.25 16.00 17.61
N LEU A 28 5.25 16.87 17.40
CA LEU A 28 4.65 17.73 18.42
C LEU A 28 3.83 16.98 19.49
N ASP A 29 3.58 15.68 19.34
CA ASP A 29 3.16 14.83 20.47
C ASP A 29 4.42 14.20 21.11
N PRO A 30 5.06 14.87 22.10
CA PRO A 30 6.29 14.39 22.72
C PRO A 30 6.11 13.08 23.49
N LYS A 31 4.87 12.66 23.77
CA LYS A 31 4.60 11.37 24.42
C LYS A 31 4.50 10.24 23.40
N HIS A 32 4.22 10.55 22.13
CA HIS A 32 3.83 9.56 21.13
C HIS A 32 4.31 9.86 19.69
N PRO A 33 5.58 10.26 19.43
CA PRO A 33 6.01 10.62 18.07
C PRO A 33 6.04 9.43 17.09
N HIS A 34 6.20 8.20 17.58
CA HIS A 34 6.36 6.98 16.76
C HIS A 34 5.06 6.24 16.43
N TYR A 35 3.92 6.72 16.93
CA TYR A 35 2.67 5.95 16.83
C TYR A 35 1.98 6.05 15.47
N ILE A 36 2.35 7.06 14.69
CA ILE A 36 1.76 7.31 13.37
C ILE A 36 2.85 7.17 12.31
N LEU A 37 3.99 7.86 12.45
CA LEU A 37 5.09 7.79 11.47
C LEU A 37 6.14 6.74 11.86
N SER A 38 6.78 6.14 10.86
CA SER A 38 7.87 5.19 11.02
C SER A 38 9.13 5.91 11.47
N GLU A 39 9.98 5.21 12.23
CA GLU A 39 11.28 5.72 12.63
C GLU A 39 12.18 6.01 11.40
N SER A 40 12.11 5.16 10.37
CA SER A 40 12.80 5.40 9.11
C SER A 40 12.34 6.69 8.43
N PHE A 41 11.07 7.05 8.55
CA PHE A 41 10.58 8.34 8.07
C PHE A 41 11.03 9.51 8.94
N ILE A 42 11.08 9.36 10.26
CA ILE A 42 11.50 10.45 11.15
C ILE A 42 13.00 10.74 11.00
N GLU A 43 13.82 9.69 10.94
CA GLU A 43 15.28 9.79 11.01
C GLU A 43 15.96 9.70 9.63
N ARG A 44 15.40 8.91 8.72
CA ARG A 44 16.01 8.53 7.44
C ARG A 44 15.17 8.91 6.22
N PHE A 45 14.21 9.82 6.38
CA PHE A 45 13.33 10.30 5.30
C PHE A 45 14.05 10.50 3.96
N ARG A 46 15.23 11.14 4.02
CA ARG A 46 16.00 11.54 2.85
C ARG A 46 16.89 10.43 2.29
N THR A 47 17.21 9.39 3.06
CA THR A 47 18.26 8.41 2.72
C THR A 47 17.76 6.98 2.55
N ALA A 48 16.58 6.61 3.10
CA ALA A 48 15.99 5.30 2.89
C ALA A 48 15.71 5.04 1.40
N SER A 49 15.93 3.81 0.91
CA SER A 49 15.53 3.42 -0.44
C SER A 49 14.01 3.25 -0.52
N ILE A 50 13.45 3.25 -1.73
CA ILE A 50 12.00 3.09 -1.90
C ILE A 50 11.53 1.71 -1.47
N GLU A 51 12.31 0.66 -1.73
CA GLU A 51 12.02 -0.70 -1.28
C GLU A 51 12.07 -0.81 0.25
N GLU A 52 13.03 -0.14 0.90
CA GLU A 52 13.12 -0.11 2.36
C GLU A 52 11.86 0.54 2.95
N VAL A 53 11.44 1.68 2.39
CA VAL A 53 10.21 2.36 2.81
C VAL A 53 8.99 1.46 2.63
N CYS A 54 8.79 0.88 1.43
CA CYS A 54 7.62 0.05 1.15
C CYS A 54 7.57 -1.18 2.07
N ASN A 55 8.68 -1.88 2.27
CA ASN A 55 8.74 -3.06 3.14
C ASN A 55 8.43 -2.70 4.61
N ILE A 56 8.95 -1.58 5.11
CA ILE A 56 8.65 -1.11 6.48
C ILE A 56 7.16 -0.80 6.63
N LEU A 57 6.56 -0.11 5.66
CA LEU A 57 5.14 0.25 5.70
C LEU A 57 4.24 -1.00 5.64
N ILE A 58 4.52 -1.93 4.72
CA ILE A 58 3.81 -3.21 4.62
C ILE A 58 3.90 -3.98 5.94
N TYR A 59 5.12 -4.11 6.50
CA TYR A 59 5.34 -4.83 7.75
C TYR A 59 4.56 -4.20 8.91
N ARG A 60 4.61 -2.88 9.05
CA ARG A 60 3.92 -2.17 10.13
C ARG A 60 2.40 -2.31 10.03
N VAL A 61 1.83 -2.07 8.85
CA VAL A 61 0.37 -2.17 8.63
C VAL A 61 -0.12 -3.60 8.82
N SER A 62 0.59 -4.60 8.28
CA SER A 62 0.22 -6.00 8.42
C SER A 62 0.19 -6.45 9.88
N ASN A 63 1.25 -6.14 10.65
CA ASN A 63 1.33 -6.54 12.05
C ASN A 63 0.35 -5.77 12.95
N ALA A 64 0.10 -4.50 12.67
CA ALA A 64 -0.91 -3.71 13.38
C ALA A 64 -2.35 -4.19 13.11
N SER A 65 -2.55 -4.94 12.02
CA SER A 65 -3.86 -5.48 11.63
C SER A 65 -4.06 -6.94 12.08
N ASN A 66 -2.99 -7.69 12.34
CA ASN A 66 -3.04 -9.15 12.58
C ASN A 66 -2.50 -9.60 13.95
N TYR A 67 -2.48 -8.72 14.96
CA TYR A 67 -1.98 -9.07 16.28
C TYR A 67 -2.99 -9.92 17.08
N LYS A 68 -2.49 -10.91 17.84
CA LYS A 68 -3.35 -11.86 18.59
C LYS A 68 -3.86 -11.33 19.93
N HIS A 69 -3.02 -10.63 20.68
CA HIS A 69 -3.32 -10.27 22.08
C HIS A 69 -2.98 -8.81 22.40
N GLN A 70 -1.81 -8.34 21.96
CA GLN A 70 -1.37 -6.98 22.18
C GLN A 70 -0.93 -6.37 20.86
N PRO A 71 -1.26 -5.10 20.61
CA PRO A 71 -0.82 -4.42 19.41
C PRO A 71 0.71 -4.21 19.46
N PRO A 72 1.37 -4.03 18.30
CA PRO A 72 2.80 -3.75 18.24
C PRO A 72 3.22 -2.53 19.09
N GLU A 73 4.50 -2.44 19.48
CA GLU A 73 4.98 -1.38 20.37
C GLU A 73 4.81 0.04 19.80
N TYR A 74 4.84 0.17 18.47
CA TYR A 74 4.56 1.42 17.76
C TYR A 74 3.07 1.74 17.64
N CYS A 75 2.18 0.99 18.30
CA CYS A 75 0.74 1.26 18.34
C CYS A 75 0.31 1.70 19.74
N CYS A 76 -0.64 2.64 19.82
CA CYS A 76 -1.11 3.15 21.11
C CYS A 76 -1.68 2.00 21.94
N ARG A 77 -1.15 1.78 23.15
CA ARG A 77 -1.59 0.69 24.03
C ARG A 77 -3.02 0.90 24.49
N ASP A 78 -3.40 2.13 24.84
CA ASP A 78 -4.78 2.47 25.22
C ASP A 78 -5.56 3.09 24.05
N TRP A 79 -5.68 2.33 22.97
CA TRP A 79 -6.36 2.75 21.75
C TRP A 79 -7.86 3.01 21.93
N ARG A 80 -8.45 2.69 23.09
CA ARG A 80 -9.84 3.02 23.44
C ARG A 80 -10.07 4.53 23.55
N PHE A 81 -9.03 5.28 23.88
CA PHE A 81 -9.05 6.74 23.94
C PHE A 81 -8.27 7.40 22.80
N ALA A 82 -7.71 6.61 21.89
CA ALA A 82 -7.07 7.11 20.68
C ALA A 82 -8.14 7.48 19.63
N GLU A 83 -7.75 8.31 18.67
CA GLU A 83 -8.61 8.68 17.53
C GLU A 83 -8.97 7.45 16.67
N MET A 84 -8.08 6.44 16.63
CA MET A 84 -8.19 5.28 15.74
C MET A 84 -7.73 3.99 16.43
N SER A 85 -8.25 2.86 15.95
CA SER A 85 -7.73 1.54 16.31
C SER A 85 -6.30 1.33 15.76
N PRO A 86 -5.51 0.38 16.29
CA PRO A 86 -4.11 0.20 15.89
C PRO A 86 -3.88 0.08 14.38
N GLY A 87 -4.61 -0.81 13.70
CA GLY A 87 -4.48 -0.98 12.25
C GLY A 87 -4.85 0.28 11.46
N ALA A 88 -5.93 0.97 11.85
CA ALA A 88 -6.36 2.21 11.21
C ALA A 88 -5.36 3.36 11.42
N ALA A 89 -4.79 3.48 12.62
CA ALA A 89 -3.78 4.49 12.94
C ALA A 89 -2.51 4.29 12.11
N VAL A 90 -2.00 3.05 12.03
CA VAL A 90 -0.78 2.73 11.28
C VAL A 90 -0.99 2.85 9.78
N LEU A 91 -2.15 2.44 9.24
CA LEU A 91 -2.51 2.66 7.83
C LEU A 91 -2.55 4.16 7.50
N THR A 92 -3.20 4.95 8.35
CA THR A 92 -3.27 6.40 8.18
C THR A 92 -1.87 7.03 8.20
N GLY A 93 -1.01 6.56 9.10
CA GLY A 93 0.39 6.97 9.16
C GLY A 93 1.17 6.62 7.90
N ALA A 94 1.06 5.37 7.43
CA ALA A 94 1.69 4.93 6.18
C ALA A 94 1.28 5.80 4.99
N ASN A 95 -0.02 6.11 4.85
CA ASN A 95 -0.50 6.97 3.76
C ASN A 95 0.01 8.40 3.86
N ILE A 96 0.13 8.94 5.08
CA ILE A 96 0.77 10.25 5.29
C ILE A 96 2.22 10.18 4.79
N GLU A 97 2.99 9.19 5.24
CA GLU A 97 4.40 9.02 4.84
C GLU A 97 4.58 8.92 3.32
N LEU A 98 3.68 8.20 2.64
CA LEU A 98 3.69 8.07 1.18
C LEU A 98 3.36 9.40 0.49
N MET A 99 2.31 10.10 0.93
CA MET A 99 1.90 11.37 0.33
C MET A 99 2.96 12.47 0.49
N ILE A 100 3.61 12.55 1.65
CA ILE A 100 4.68 13.54 1.87
C ILE A 100 6.07 12.99 1.55
N GLY A 101 6.14 11.75 1.05
CA GLY A 101 7.33 11.04 0.63
C GLY A 101 8.19 11.85 -0.34
N LYS A 102 9.48 11.48 -0.43
CA LYS A 102 10.38 12.05 -1.43
C LYS A 102 10.19 11.47 -2.83
N TYR A 103 9.64 10.25 -2.92
CA TYR A 103 9.38 9.54 -4.16
C TYR A 103 8.04 9.95 -4.76
N SER A 104 7.91 9.80 -6.07
CA SER A 104 6.66 10.06 -6.78
C SER A 104 5.63 8.96 -6.52
N PRO A 105 4.34 9.24 -6.78
CA PRO A 105 3.30 8.21 -6.72
C PRO A 105 3.61 6.98 -7.58
N GLU A 106 4.10 7.20 -8.79
CA GLU A 106 4.45 6.15 -9.75
C GLU A 106 5.55 5.25 -9.21
N GLU A 107 6.62 5.84 -8.66
CA GLU A 107 7.72 5.09 -8.06
C GLU A 107 7.21 4.21 -6.90
N PHE A 108 6.34 4.75 -6.04
CA PHE A 108 5.78 3.99 -4.91
C PHE A 108 4.91 2.83 -5.38
N VAL A 109 4.05 3.05 -6.38
CA VAL A 109 3.20 2.00 -6.94
C VAL A 109 4.07 0.89 -7.56
N ASP A 110 5.06 1.23 -8.37
CA ASP A 110 5.96 0.24 -8.98
C ASP A 110 6.73 -0.55 -7.92
N ALA A 111 7.18 0.10 -6.85
CA ALA A 111 7.84 -0.56 -5.72
C ALA A 111 6.90 -1.49 -4.95
N PHE A 112 5.65 -1.09 -4.70
CA PHE A 112 4.65 -1.96 -4.08
C PHE A 112 4.32 -3.17 -4.95
N MET A 113 4.17 -2.99 -6.26
CA MET A 113 3.94 -4.09 -7.19
C MET A 113 5.13 -5.05 -7.23
N LYS A 114 6.37 -4.53 -7.23
CA LYS A 114 7.58 -5.34 -7.09
C LYS A 114 7.54 -6.17 -5.80
N CYS A 115 7.22 -5.56 -4.65
CA CYS A 115 7.06 -6.28 -3.39
C CYS A 115 5.98 -7.38 -3.46
N ALA A 116 4.87 -7.16 -4.17
CA ALA A 116 3.81 -8.16 -4.35
C ALA A 116 4.26 -9.36 -5.22
N PHE A 117 5.16 -9.12 -6.16
CA PHE A 117 5.60 -10.13 -7.14
C PHE A 117 6.89 -10.83 -6.75
N GLU A 118 7.64 -10.30 -5.79
CA GLU A 118 8.89 -10.88 -5.31
C GLU A 118 8.67 -12.27 -4.67
N ARG A 119 9.61 -13.18 -4.91
CA ARG A 119 9.59 -14.56 -4.40
C ARG A 119 10.98 -14.94 -3.86
N PRO A 120 11.07 -15.80 -2.83
CA PRO A 120 9.98 -16.41 -2.07
C PRO A 120 9.29 -15.42 -1.12
N MET A 121 8.01 -15.66 -0.82
CA MET A 121 7.20 -14.77 0.03
C MET A 121 6.60 -15.56 1.20
N GLU A 122 6.95 -15.19 2.43
CA GLU A 122 6.58 -15.96 3.64
C GLU A 122 5.07 -15.93 3.93
N LYS A 123 4.42 -14.78 3.70
CA LYS A 123 3.00 -14.54 4.01
C LYS A 123 2.28 -13.86 2.86
N PRO A 124 2.06 -14.57 1.75
CA PRO A 124 1.78 -13.92 0.48
C PRO A 124 0.40 -13.25 0.42
N TYR A 125 -0.60 -13.84 1.08
CA TYR A 125 -1.94 -13.23 1.18
C TYR A 125 -1.96 -12.00 2.11
N GLU A 126 -1.22 -12.04 3.22
CA GLU A 126 -1.15 -10.90 4.14
C GLU A 126 -0.49 -9.69 3.48
N ILE A 127 0.58 -9.92 2.71
CA ILE A 127 1.30 -8.89 1.96
C ILE A 127 0.40 -8.29 0.88
N LEU A 128 -0.24 -9.13 0.04
CA LEU A 128 -1.17 -8.63 -0.99
C LEU A 128 -2.30 -7.81 -0.38
N ASN A 129 -2.93 -8.31 0.68
CA ASN A 129 -4.03 -7.64 1.34
C ASN A 129 -3.59 -6.27 1.90
N THR A 130 -2.40 -6.23 2.49
CA THR A 130 -1.83 -5.00 3.04
C THR A 130 -1.50 -3.97 1.96
N ILE A 131 -0.84 -4.39 0.88
CA ILE A 131 -0.52 -3.51 -0.26
C ILE A 131 -1.80 -2.98 -0.88
N SER A 132 -2.79 -3.84 -1.09
CA SER A 132 -4.10 -3.46 -1.63
C SER A 132 -4.81 -2.43 -0.74
N LEU A 133 -4.79 -2.63 0.57
CA LEU A 133 -5.39 -1.71 1.54
C LEU A 133 -4.68 -0.35 1.56
N ILE A 134 -3.35 -0.33 1.45
CA ILE A 134 -2.57 0.91 1.32
C ILE A 134 -2.95 1.64 0.03
N LEU A 135 -2.87 0.96 -1.12
CA LEU A 135 -3.15 1.57 -2.43
C LEU A 135 -4.57 2.16 -2.52
N THR A 136 -5.58 1.44 -2.02
CA THR A 136 -6.98 1.91 -2.04
C THR A 136 -7.25 3.12 -1.16
N THR A 137 -6.38 3.41 -0.19
CA THR A 137 -6.52 4.52 0.75
C THR A 137 -5.61 5.71 0.44
N LEU A 138 -4.84 5.64 -0.65
CA LEU A 138 -4.09 6.77 -1.20
C LEU A 138 -4.96 7.62 -2.14
N PRO A 139 -4.54 8.85 -2.48
CA PRO A 139 -5.27 9.69 -3.44
C PRO A 139 -5.35 9.09 -4.85
N SER A 140 -6.27 9.62 -5.68
CA SER A 140 -6.60 9.02 -6.99
C SER A 140 -5.40 8.88 -7.93
N HIS A 141 -4.44 9.81 -7.92
CA HIS A 141 -3.26 9.72 -8.78
C HIS A 141 -2.38 8.48 -8.52
N PHE A 142 -2.34 7.95 -7.28
CA PHE A 142 -1.69 6.66 -7.02
C PHE A 142 -2.52 5.50 -7.61
N GLN A 143 -3.83 5.56 -7.43
CA GLN A 143 -4.77 4.51 -7.83
C GLN A 143 -4.90 4.40 -9.35
N GLU A 144 -4.99 5.53 -10.06
CA GLU A 144 -5.07 5.61 -11.51
C GLU A 144 -3.82 5.01 -12.17
N TYR A 145 -2.62 5.36 -11.69
CA TYR A 145 -1.38 4.76 -12.18
C TYR A 145 -1.32 3.26 -11.89
N TYR A 146 -1.74 2.84 -10.69
CA TYR A 146 -1.83 1.41 -10.35
C TYR A 146 -2.78 0.65 -11.28
N ILE A 147 -3.98 1.16 -11.54
CA ILE A 147 -4.94 0.53 -12.46
C ILE A 147 -4.35 0.45 -13.87
N GLN A 148 -3.72 1.53 -14.37
CA GLN A 148 -3.06 1.50 -15.66
C GLN A 148 -1.99 0.41 -15.73
N LYS A 149 -1.13 0.30 -14.71
CA LYS A 149 -0.11 -0.76 -14.62
C LYS A 149 -0.71 -2.17 -14.59
N GLN A 150 -1.84 -2.35 -13.92
CA GLN A 150 -2.54 -3.64 -13.93
C GLN A 150 -3.04 -3.97 -15.34
N LEU A 151 -3.59 -3.01 -16.07
CA LEU A 151 -4.02 -3.20 -17.46
C LEU A 151 -2.84 -3.51 -18.40
N ASP A 152 -1.69 -2.88 -18.19
CA ASP A 152 -0.48 -3.13 -18.98
C ASP A 152 0.09 -4.55 -18.73
N ILE A 153 0.01 -5.07 -17.50
CA ILE A 153 0.50 -6.41 -17.16
C ILE A 153 -0.51 -7.48 -17.58
N ILE A 154 -1.79 -7.21 -17.41
CA ILE A 154 -2.89 -8.02 -17.94
C ILE A 154 -3.08 -7.59 -19.40
N GLU A 155 -1.99 -7.62 -20.17
CA GLU A 155 -2.11 -7.49 -21.61
C GLU A 155 -2.90 -8.69 -22.10
N PHE A 156 -4.14 -8.40 -22.50
CA PHE A 156 -5.08 -9.41 -22.98
C PHE A 156 -4.52 -10.21 -24.15
N SER A 157 -3.45 -9.79 -24.82
CA SER A 157 -2.81 -10.50 -25.92
C SER A 157 -2.47 -11.96 -25.59
N GLU A 158 -1.99 -12.26 -24.37
CA GLU A 158 -1.74 -13.64 -23.90
C GLU A 158 -3.02 -14.42 -23.60
N LEU A 159 -4.11 -13.73 -23.25
CA LEU A 159 -5.43 -14.29 -22.96
C LEU A 159 -6.28 -14.46 -24.23
N THR A 160 -6.10 -13.59 -25.23
CA THR A 160 -6.84 -13.53 -26.50
C THR A 160 -6.14 -14.29 -27.62
N ALA A 161 -4.85 -14.65 -27.46
CA ALA A 161 -4.15 -15.49 -28.44
C ALA A 161 -4.76 -16.91 -28.55
N GLU A 162 -5.49 -17.36 -27.52
CA GLU A 162 -6.25 -18.63 -27.50
C GLU A 162 -7.76 -18.41 -27.31
N ASP A 163 -8.34 -17.40 -27.98
CA ASP A 163 -9.74 -16.91 -27.84
C ASP A 163 -10.87 -17.93 -28.11
N ASP A 164 -10.62 -19.23 -28.21
CA ASP A 164 -11.65 -20.25 -28.46
C ASP A 164 -12.21 -20.93 -27.19
N ASP A 165 -11.56 -20.83 -26.01
CA ASP A 165 -12.13 -21.40 -24.78
C ASP A 165 -11.67 -20.72 -23.46
N PRO A 166 -12.53 -19.90 -22.81
CA PRO A 166 -12.27 -19.31 -21.48
C PRO A 166 -11.90 -20.33 -20.39
N LYS A 167 -12.28 -21.62 -20.54
CA LYS A 167 -11.88 -22.66 -19.59
C LYS A 167 -10.39 -22.94 -19.64
N LYS A 168 -9.74 -22.87 -20.81
CA LYS A 168 -8.29 -23.11 -20.93
C LYS A 168 -7.49 -22.02 -20.23
N MET A 169 -7.92 -20.78 -20.35
CA MET A 169 -7.39 -19.64 -19.59
C MET A 169 -7.51 -19.89 -18.07
N LEU A 170 -8.70 -20.25 -17.59
CA LEU A 170 -8.93 -20.55 -16.18
C LEU A 170 -8.19 -21.82 -15.71
N GLU A 171 -7.95 -22.79 -16.60
CA GLU A 171 -7.10 -23.95 -16.35
C GLU A 171 -5.64 -23.54 -16.12
N THR A 172 -5.11 -22.58 -16.88
CA THR A 172 -3.76 -22.05 -16.70
C THR A 172 -3.61 -21.35 -15.34
N PHE A 173 -4.64 -20.63 -14.89
CA PHE A 173 -4.65 -20.04 -13.54
C PHE A 173 -4.90 -21.05 -12.43
N SER A 174 -5.70 -22.10 -12.65
CA SER A 174 -5.98 -23.12 -11.63
C SER A 174 -4.86 -24.15 -11.46
N LYS A 175 -4.02 -24.36 -12.50
CA LYS A 175 -2.81 -25.19 -12.43
C LYS A 175 -1.65 -24.49 -11.71
N ASN A 176 -1.66 -23.16 -11.63
CA ASN A 176 -0.64 -22.36 -10.98
C ASN A 176 -1.10 -21.91 -9.58
N SER A 177 -0.37 -22.31 -8.53
CA SER A 177 -0.60 -21.70 -7.21
C SER A 177 0.07 -20.34 -7.14
N TYR A 178 -0.67 -19.30 -6.75
CA TYR A 178 -0.12 -17.96 -6.49
C TYR A 178 1.11 -18.00 -5.55
N THR A 179 1.10 -18.92 -4.58
CA THR A 179 2.16 -19.07 -3.57
C THR A 179 3.44 -19.73 -4.09
N ALA A 180 3.38 -20.42 -5.23
CA ALA A 180 4.48 -21.24 -5.74
C ALA A 180 4.91 -20.90 -7.17
N SER A 181 4.12 -20.11 -7.91
CA SER A 181 4.44 -19.71 -9.29
C SER A 181 5.04 -18.30 -9.36
N GLU A 182 5.96 -18.11 -10.28
CA GLU A 182 6.47 -16.79 -10.70
C GLU A 182 5.58 -16.15 -11.78
N ASN A 183 4.35 -16.67 -11.97
CA ASN A 183 3.41 -16.18 -12.96
C ASN A 183 2.95 -14.76 -12.59
N ARG A 184 3.56 -13.76 -13.25
CA ARG A 184 3.30 -12.34 -13.03
C ARG A 184 1.84 -11.96 -13.30
N PRO A 185 1.18 -12.40 -14.39
CA PRO A 185 -0.25 -12.19 -14.58
C PRO A 185 -1.12 -12.70 -13.43
N LEU A 186 -0.84 -13.90 -12.90
CA LEU A 186 -1.60 -14.44 -11.75
C LEU A 186 -1.40 -13.59 -10.49
N ALA A 187 -0.17 -13.13 -10.24
CA ALA A 187 0.13 -12.26 -9.10
C ALA A 187 -0.51 -10.86 -9.24
N ALA A 188 -0.52 -10.32 -10.46
CA ALA A 188 -1.18 -9.08 -10.80
C ALA A 188 -2.70 -9.18 -10.57
N LEU A 189 -3.35 -10.23 -11.08
CA LEU A 189 -4.76 -10.52 -10.84
C LEU A 189 -5.09 -10.68 -9.36
N ALA A 190 -4.26 -11.40 -8.59
CA ALA A 190 -4.46 -11.56 -7.16
C ALA A 190 -4.37 -10.22 -6.40
N LEU A 191 -3.42 -9.36 -6.79
CA LEU A 191 -3.29 -8.02 -6.22
C LEU A 191 -4.48 -7.13 -6.62
N LEU A 192 -4.89 -7.17 -7.89
CA LEU A 192 -6.05 -6.43 -8.37
C LEU A 192 -7.32 -6.86 -7.63
N HIS A 193 -7.56 -8.16 -7.45
CA HIS A 193 -8.68 -8.64 -6.65
C HIS A 193 -8.65 -8.09 -5.22
N GLY A 194 -7.48 -8.07 -4.57
CA GLY A 194 -7.31 -7.45 -3.27
C GLY A 194 -7.65 -5.96 -3.28
N PHE A 195 -7.21 -5.22 -4.29
CA PHE A 195 -7.51 -3.80 -4.46
C PHE A 195 -9.02 -3.58 -4.62
N LEU A 196 -9.67 -4.28 -5.55
CA LEU A 196 -11.12 -4.18 -5.79
C LEU A 196 -11.94 -4.55 -4.54
N GLN A 197 -11.46 -5.50 -3.73
CA GLN A 197 -12.10 -5.92 -2.48
C GLN A 197 -12.11 -4.82 -1.41
N HIS A 198 -11.12 -3.93 -1.41
CA HIS A 198 -11.00 -2.80 -0.47
C HIS A 198 -11.55 -1.49 -1.02
N CYS A 199 -11.76 -1.39 -2.34
CA CYS A 199 -12.32 -0.20 -2.96
C CYS A 199 -13.74 0.11 -2.44
N PRO A 200 -14.03 1.39 -2.12
CA PRO A 200 -15.41 1.82 -1.95
C PRO A 200 -16.20 1.59 -3.23
N VAL A 201 -17.43 1.08 -3.12
CA VAL A 201 -18.35 0.82 -4.26
C VAL A 201 -18.55 2.06 -5.18
N VAL A 202 -18.32 3.26 -4.66
CA VAL A 202 -18.48 4.53 -5.37
C VAL A 202 -17.29 4.85 -6.30
N SER A 203 -16.13 4.22 -6.11
CA SER A 203 -14.91 4.52 -6.87
C SER A 203 -14.86 3.95 -8.29
N PHE A 204 -15.88 3.18 -8.72
CA PHE A 204 -15.95 2.55 -10.05
C PHE A 204 -16.79 3.29 -11.08
N PHE A 205 -17.38 4.43 -10.72
CA PHE A 205 -18.19 5.24 -11.63
C PHE A 205 -17.43 6.50 -12.05
N PHE A 206 -16.37 6.34 -12.83
CA PHE A 206 -15.78 7.41 -13.65
C PHE A 206 -15.36 6.86 -15.01
#